data_AF-A0A966K911-F1
#
_entry.id   AF-A0A966K911-F1
#
_cell.length_a   1.000
_cell.length_b   1.000
_cell.length_c   1.000
_cell.angle_alpha   90.00
_cell.angle_beta   90.00
_cell.angle_gamma   90.00
#
_symmetry.space_group_name_H-M   'P 1'
#
loop_
_entity.id
_entity.type
_entity.pdbx_description
1 polymer ?
#
loop_
_entity_poly.entity_id
_entity_poly.type
_entity_poly.pdbx_seq_one_letter_code
_entity_poly.pdbx_strand_id
1 'polypeptide(L)'
;GAQWVVVFEDLERYILPGIRKAMEYEKKQWNIADAAQSALQAEFQKHKGCVFCQAIGITGEAMTATPEGDIVQNAFQRSMVGAGRSNYGEMRMTFLDTHISFADNFLRAWVLSTANFGLIGRHRNDPKNYRTNVTCYKLGGRFHDKPQEILTRYTFHDVCCISVSEEEYNYSPTTTAVLREARFVYNYVEIDSSKNPFVKIA
;
A
#
# COMPACT_ATOMS: atom_id res chain seq x y z
N GLY A 1 5.27 -17.64 -11.33
CA GLY A 1 4.83 -16.82 -10.18
C GLY A 1 3.59 -16.05 -10.56
N ALA A 2 2.74 -15.69 -9.60
CA ALA A 2 1.58 -14.82 -9.87
C ALA A 2 2.07 -13.46 -10.37
N GLN A 3 1.48 -12.94 -11.45
CA GLN A 3 1.80 -11.63 -12.00
C GLN A 3 0.86 -10.59 -11.38
N TRP A 4 1.40 -9.46 -10.98
CA TRP A 4 0.64 -8.39 -10.36
C TRP A 4 1.29 -7.04 -10.62
N VAL A 5 0.50 -5.98 -10.53
CA VAL A 5 0.94 -4.59 -10.68
C VAL A 5 0.25 -3.75 -9.62
N VAL A 6 1.02 -2.92 -8.91
CA VAL A 6 0.50 -1.93 -7.96
C VAL A 6 0.56 -0.55 -8.59
N VAL A 7 -0.51 0.22 -8.46
CA VAL A 7 -0.64 1.58 -8.97
C VAL A 7 -1.11 2.47 -7.83
N PHE A 8 -0.43 3.59 -7.63
CA PHE A 8 -0.87 4.62 -6.69
C PHE A 8 -1.68 5.69 -7.44
N GLU A 9 -2.79 6.15 -6.87
CA GLU A 9 -3.58 7.23 -7.46
C GLU A 9 -2.82 8.56 -7.32
N ASP A 10 -2.43 9.15 -8.46
CA ASP A 10 -1.85 10.49 -8.61
C ASP A 10 -1.05 11.00 -7.39
N LEU A 11 0.14 10.41 -7.22
CA LEU A 11 1.05 10.70 -6.10
C LEU A 11 1.45 12.17 -6.05
N GLU A 12 1.59 12.82 -7.20
CA GLU A 12 1.98 14.23 -7.30
C GLU A 12 0.90 15.16 -6.75
N ARG A 13 -0.36 14.90 -7.10
CA ARG A 13 -1.47 15.75 -6.68
C ARG A 13 -1.91 15.50 -5.25
N TYR A 14 -1.96 14.25 -4.81
CA TYR A 14 -2.59 13.90 -3.53
C TYR A 14 -1.62 13.75 -2.37
N ILE A 15 -0.39 13.27 -2.61
CA ILE A 15 0.55 12.98 -1.52
C ILE A 15 1.58 14.10 -1.36
N LEU A 16 2.21 14.54 -2.45
CA LEU A 16 3.31 15.50 -2.36
C LEU A 16 2.97 16.81 -1.63
N PRO A 17 1.79 17.42 -1.76
CA PRO A 17 1.47 18.63 -1.01
C PRO A 17 1.50 18.39 0.49
N GLY A 18 0.90 17.29 0.95
CA GLY A 18 0.92 16.88 2.35
C GLY A 18 2.33 16.60 2.84
N ILE A 19 3.12 15.85 2.08
CA ILE A 19 4.53 15.59 2.45
C ILE A 19 5.32 16.89 2.57
N ARG A 20 5.21 17.79 1.59
CA ARG A 20 5.90 19.09 1.65
C ARG A 20 5.49 19.89 2.88
N LYS A 21 4.20 19.89 3.22
CA LYS A 21 3.70 20.59 4.40
C LYS A 21 4.20 19.98 5.71
N ALA A 22 4.30 18.65 5.79
CA ALA A 22 4.86 17.98 6.97
C ALA A 22 6.35 18.32 7.16
N MET A 23 7.09 18.43 6.05
CA MET A 23 8.52 18.73 6.07
C MET A 23 8.86 20.17 6.46
N GLU A 24 7.89 21.09 6.43
CA GLU A 24 8.08 22.43 7.00
C GLU A 24 8.29 22.38 8.52
N TYR A 25 7.82 21.33 9.21
CA TYR A 25 8.05 21.14 10.64
C TYR A 25 9.42 20.54 10.96
N GLU A 26 10.14 20.05 9.95
CA GLU A 26 11.48 19.50 10.11
C GLU A 26 12.56 20.59 10.02
N LYS A 27 13.59 20.46 10.86
CA LYS A 27 14.70 21.44 10.91
C LYS A 27 15.54 21.46 9.63
N LYS A 28 15.59 20.34 8.90
CA LYS A 28 16.35 20.18 7.66
C LYS A 28 15.44 19.64 6.58
N GLN A 29 15.36 20.36 5.46
CA GLN A 29 14.58 19.92 4.31
C GLN A 29 15.29 18.77 3.61
N TRP A 30 14.54 17.70 3.34
CA TRP A 30 15.01 16.57 2.56
C TRP A 30 14.74 16.84 1.08
N ASN A 31 15.57 16.29 0.19
CA ASN A 31 15.40 16.49 -1.24
C ASN A 31 14.31 15.57 -1.83
N ILE A 32 13.09 15.79 -1.38
CA ILE A 32 11.92 14.95 -1.71
C ILE A 32 11.45 15.24 -3.13
N ALA A 33 11.60 16.48 -3.62
CA ALA A 33 11.13 16.86 -4.95
C ALA A 33 11.89 16.12 -6.06
N ASP A 34 13.21 16.01 -5.94
CA ASP A 34 14.05 15.33 -6.95
C ASP A 34 13.85 13.82 -6.88
N ALA A 35 13.77 13.26 -5.68
CA ALA A 35 13.49 11.83 -5.48
C ALA A 35 12.08 11.46 -5.97
N ALA A 36 11.09 12.28 -5.67
CA ALA A 36 9.74 12.15 -6.19
C ALA A 36 9.72 12.26 -7.71
N GLN A 37 10.36 13.26 -8.33
CA GLN A 37 10.37 13.38 -9.79
C GLN A 37 10.97 12.16 -10.49
N SER A 38 12.03 11.57 -9.94
CA SER A 38 12.63 10.35 -10.53
C SER A 38 11.75 9.10 -10.36
N ALA A 39 11.02 8.99 -9.24
CA ALA A 39 10.21 7.81 -8.92
C ALA A 39 8.73 7.91 -9.34
N LEU A 40 8.24 9.12 -9.59
CA LEU A 40 6.83 9.45 -9.85
C LEU A 40 6.54 9.83 -11.29
N GLN A 41 7.53 9.81 -12.21
CA GLN A 41 7.27 10.20 -13.59
C GLN A 41 6.02 9.49 -14.12
N ALA A 42 5.12 10.26 -14.70
CA ALA A 42 3.82 9.79 -15.15
C ALA A 42 3.94 8.58 -16.10
N GLU A 43 5.04 8.45 -16.86
CA GLU A 43 5.28 7.27 -17.69
C GLU A 43 5.37 5.96 -16.89
N PHE A 44 6.00 5.99 -15.71
CA PHE A 44 6.11 4.80 -14.85
C PHE A 44 4.79 4.52 -14.13
N GLN A 45 4.17 5.54 -13.54
CA GLN A 45 2.94 5.33 -12.76
C GLN A 45 1.72 5.01 -13.61
N LYS A 46 1.58 5.63 -14.79
CA LYS A 46 0.43 5.46 -15.68
C LYS A 46 0.53 4.15 -16.46
N HIS A 47 1.64 3.94 -17.18
CA HIS A 47 1.72 2.83 -18.13
C HIS A 47 2.31 1.53 -17.57
N LYS A 48 3.06 1.59 -16.45
CA LYS A 48 3.82 0.42 -15.93
C LYS A 48 3.54 0.07 -14.47
N GLY A 49 2.87 0.96 -13.72
CA GLY A 49 2.69 0.86 -12.27
C GLY A 49 3.98 1.13 -11.48
N CYS A 50 3.93 0.93 -10.16
CA CYS A 50 5.08 1.11 -9.28
C CYS A 50 6.15 0.06 -9.56
N VAL A 51 7.10 0.41 -10.44
CA VAL A 51 8.21 -0.45 -10.89
C VAL A 51 9.09 -0.95 -9.74
N PHE A 52 9.13 -0.20 -8.63
CA PHE A 52 9.96 -0.55 -7.48
C PHE A 52 9.30 -1.59 -6.57
N CYS A 53 7.98 -1.78 -6.63
CA CYS A 53 7.31 -2.73 -5.75
C CYS A 53 7.61 -4.17 -6.20
N GLN A 54 8.27 -4.96 -5.35
CA GLN A 54 8.68 -6.34 -5.60
C GLN A 54 7.83 -7.38 -4.87
N ALA A 55 7.11 -6.96 -3.81
CA ALA A 55 6.13 -7.81 -3.14
C ALA A 55 5.02 -6.98 -2.52
N ILE A 56 3.81 -7.54 -2.49
CA ILE A 56 2.66 -6.99 -1.76
C ILE A 56 2.02 -8.10 -0.91
N GLY A 57 1.88 -7.83 0.39
CA GLY A 57 1.15 -8.64 1.35
C GLY A 57 -0.27 -8.10 1.49
N ILE A 58 -1.23 -8.82 0.93
CA ILE A 58 -2.66 -8.53 1.08
C ILE A 58 -3.13 -9.14 2.39
N THR A 59 -3.76 -8.33 3.25
CA THR A 59 -4.27 -8.78 4.55
C THR A 59 -5.57 -9.56 4.39
N GLY A 60 -5.71 -10.66 5.14
CA GLY A 60 -6.97 -11.39 5.25
C GLY A 60 -7.99 -10.66 6.14
N GLU A 61 -9.26 -11.03 5.99
CA GLU A 61 -10.34 -10.58 6.87
C GLU A 61 -10.67 -11.69 7.88
N ALA A 62 -10.89 -11.32 9.13
CA ALA A 62 -11.28 -12.26 10.18
C ALA A 62 -12.43 -11.70 11.02
N MET A 63 -13.08 -12.58 11.77
CA MET A 63 -14.00 -12.21 12.83
C MET A 63 -13.80 -13.15 14.01
N THR A 64 -14.00 -12.65 15.21
CA THR A 64 -14.00 -13.48 16.41
C THR A 64 -15.42 -14.01 16.61
N ALA A 65 -15.59 -15.33 16.70
CA ALA A 65 -16.85 -15.96 17.06
C ALA A 65 -16.68 -16.62 18.44
N THR A 66 -17.50 -16.21 19.39
CA THR A 66 -17.50 -16.77 20.75
C THR A 66 -18.83 -17.47 21.01
N PRO A 67 -18.83 -18.65 21.66
CA PRO A 67 -20.06 -19.24 22.17
C PRO A 67 -20.57 -18.38 23.34
N GLU A 68 -21.74 -17.78 23.19
CA GLU A 68 -22.43 -17.02 24.24
C GLU A 68 -23.44 -17.95 24.96
N GLY A 69 -23.50 -17.85 26.29
CA GLY A 69 -24.42 -18.62 27.14
C GLY A 69 -23.74 -19.63 28.08
N ASP A 70 -24.16 -19.61 29.36
CA ASP A 70 -23.66 -20.48 30.44
C ASP A 70 -24.55 -21.71 30.69
N ILE A 71 -25.15 -22.25 29.62
CA ILE A 71 -26.00 -23.44 29.72
C ILE A 71 -25.10 -24.67 29.62
N VAL A 72 -24.72 -25.20 30.78
CA VAL A 72 -23.83 -26.37 30.95
C VAL A 72 -24.60 -27.70 30.86
N GLN A 73 -25.93 -27.69 30.91
CA GLN A 73 -26.74 -28.92 30.87
C GLN A 73 -27.31 -29.23 29.48
N ASN A 74 -27.22 -30.51 29.09
CA ASN A 74 -27.79 -31.18 27.90
C ASN A 74 -26.98 -31.27 26.59
N ALA A 75 -25.64 -31.26 26.60
CA ALA A 75 -24.78 -31.72 25.48
C ALA A 75 -25.06 -31.14 24.06
N PHE A 76 -25.90 -30.12 23.94
CA PHE A 76 -26.24 -29.51 22.67
C PHE A 76 -25.10 -28.59 22.21
N GLN A 77 -24.84 -28.56 20.90
CA GLN A 77 -23.91 -27.59 20.31
C GLN A 77 -24.39 -26.17 20.62
N ARG A 78 -23.50 -25.35 21.18
CA ARG A 78 -23.80 -23.97 21.57
C ARG A 78 -23.98 -23.11 20.32
N SER A 79 -24.89 -22.12 20.41
CA SER A 79 -24.98 -21.09 19.38
C SER A 79 -23.73 -20.20 19.45
N MET A 80 -23.10 -19.97 18.30
CA MET A 80 -21.98 -19.04 18.18
C MET A 80 -22.53 -17.63 17.96
N VAL A 81 -22.00 -16.65 18.68
CA VAL A 81 -22.29 -15.24 18.48
C VAL A 81 -21.04 -14.55 17.93
N GLY A 82 -21.19 -13.74 16.89
CA GLY A 82 -20.09 -13.01 16.28
C GLY A 82 -19.79 -11.71 17.02
N ALA A 83 -18.53 -11.50 17.43
CA ALA A 83 -18.06 -10.30 18.10
C ALA A 83 -17.69 -9.14 17.14
N GLY A 84 -18.21 -9.20 15.90
CA GLY A 84 -17.91 -8.24 14.84
C GLY A 84 -16.66 -8.59 14.02
N ARG A 85 -16.43 -7.78 12.99
CA ARG A 85 -15.28 -7.91 12.06
C ARG A 85 -14.01 -7.41 12.74
N SER A 86 -12.90 -8.12 12.55
CA SER A 86 -11.59 -7.66 13.04
C SER A 86 -11.22 -6.34 12.38
N ASN A 87 -10.53 -5.47 13.13
CA ASN A 87 -9.94 -4.26 12.55
C ASN A 87 -9.10 -4.61 11.31
N TYR A 88 -9.10 -3.71 10.32
CA TYR A 88 -8.29 -3.90 9.11
C TYR A 88 -6.81 -4.04 9.49
N GLY A 89 -6.18 -5.08 8.93
CA GLY A 89 -4.76 -5.34 9.15
C GLY A 89 -3.86 -4.35 8.42
N GLU A 90 -2.57 -4.33 8.79
CA GLU A 90 -1.54 -3.56 8.10
C GLU A 90 -1.16 -4.22 6.77
N MET A 91 -1.26 -3.48 5.66
CA MET A 91 -0.77 -3.89 4.36
C MET A 91 0.75 -3.72 4.30
N ARG A 92 1.47 -4.72 3.78
CA ARG A 92 2.92 -4.68 3.64
C ARG A 92 3.31 -4.63 2.17
N MET A 93 4.22 -3.74 1.81
CA MET A 93 4.82 -3.73 0.48
C MET A 93 6.34 -3.71 0.59
N THR A 94 6.99 -4.49 -0.26
CA THR A 94 8.45 -4.53 -0.35
C THR A 94 8.87 -3.81 -1.62
N PHE A 95 9.79 -2.87 -1.48
CA PHE A 95 10.32 -2.07 -2.58
C PHE A 95 11.78 -2.39 -2.81
N LEU A 96 12.19 -2.39 -4.07
CA LEU A 96 13.59 -2.41 -4.48
C LEU A 96 14.22 -1.06 -4.14
N ASP A 97 15.32 -1.08 -3.41
CA ASP A 97 16.07 0.15 -3.17
C ASP A 97 16.99 0.46 -4.36
N THR A 98 17.02 1.72 -4.76
CA THR A 98 17.81 2.18 -5.91
C THR A 98 18.75 3.31 -5.49
N HIS A 99 19.60 3.78 -6.41
CA HIS A 99 20.56 4.85 -6.13
C HIS A 99 19.92 6.13 -5.57
N ILE A 100 18.68 6.42 -5.96
CA ILE A 100 17.84 7.42 -5.30
C ILE A 100 16.90 6.63 -4.41
N SER A 101 17.25 6.47 -3.12
CA SER A 101 16.49 5.60 -2.23
C SER A 101 15.05 6.06 -2.14
N PHE A 102 14.14 5.32 -2.75
CA PHE A 102 12.71 5.63 -2.77
C PHE A 102 12.12 5.45 -1.37
N ALA A 103 12.56 4.41 -0.66
CA ALA A 103 12.13 4.15 0.69
C ALA A 103 12.51 5.30 1.64
N ASP A 104 13.72 5.81 1.52
CA ASP A 104 14.20 6.84 2.44
C ASP A 104 13.77 8.25 2.07
N ASN A 105 13.68 8.59 0.77
CA ASN A 105 13.30 9.94 0.36
C ASN A 105 11.77 10.13 0.26
N PHE A 106 11.02 9.09 -0.15
CA PHE A 106 9.58 9.20 -0.33
C PHE A 106 8.80 8.54 0.82
N LEU A 107 9.04 7.25 1.09
CA LEU A 107 8.23 6.52 2.08
C LEU A 107 8.46 7.02 3.51
N ARG A 108 9.70 7.32 3.92
CA ARG A 108 9.95 7.92 5.24
C ARG A 108 9.32 9.30 5.38
N ALA A 109 9.35 10.14 4.35
CA ALA A 109 8.70 11.44 4.36
C ALA A 109 7.16 11.30 4.46
N TRP A 110 6.60 10.25 3.86
CA TRP A 110 5.20 9.88 4.04
C TRP A 110 4.91 9.45 5.48
N VAL A 111 5.75 8.63 6.11
CA VAL A 111 5.62 8.27 7.54
C VAL A 111 5.65 9.51 8.43
N LEU A 112 6.56 10.47 8.19
CA LEU A 112 6.61 11.73 8.92
C LEU A 112 5.32 12.54 8.75
N SER A 113 4.72 12.51 7.56
CA SER A 113 3.43 13.15 7.31
C SER A 113 2.31 12.50 8.12
N THR A 114 2.30 11.17 8.18
CA THR A 114 1.38 10.41 9.03
C THR A 114 1.56 10.75 10.50
N ALA A 115 2.80 10.91 10.98
CA ALA A 115 3.07 11.29 12.37
C ALA A 115 2.61 12.72 12.69
N ASN A 116 2.89 13.69 11.80
CA ASN A 116 2.54 15.10 12.02
C ASN A 116 1.04 15.38 11.90
N PHE A 117 0.36 14.70 10.98
CA PHE A 117 -1.05 14.98 10.67
C PHE A 117 -2.02 13.98 11.26
N GLY A 118 -1.52 12.84 11.74
CA GLY A 118 -2.31 11.76 12.30
C GLY A 118 -3.22 11.11 11.27
N LEU A 119 -3.90 10.03 11.67
CA LEU A 119 -4.87 9.34 10.83
C LEU A 119 -6.23 10.07 10.75
N ILE A 120 -6.20 11.40 10.60
CA ILE A 120 -7.40 12.23 10.37
C ILE A 120 -7.69 12.33 8.87
N GLY A 121 -8.92 12.02 8.47
CA GLY A 121 -9.39 12.21 7.09
C GLY A 121 -9.56 13.70 6.78
N ARG A 122 -8.96 14.15 5.67
CA ARG A 122 -9.05 15.53 5.19
C ARG A 122 -9.60 15.58 3.77
N HIS A 123 -10.13 16.73 3.39
CA HIS A 123 -10.61 16.95 2.04
C HIS A 123 -9.47 16.76 1.01
N ARG A 124 -9.77 16.27 -0.20
CA ARG A 124 -8.75 16.00 -1.26
C ARG A 124 -7.93 17.23 -1.66
N ASN A 125 -8.51 18.41 -1.54
CA ASN A 125 -7.83 19.68 -1.86
C ASN A 125 -7.14 20.34 -0.65
N ASP A 126 -7.19 19.72 0.54
CA ASP A 126 -6.48 20.26 1.71
C ASP A 126 -4.96 20.04 1.50
N PRO A 127 -4.12 21.08 1.63
CA PRO A 127 -2.67 20.95 1.49
C PRO A 127 -2.03 20.05 2.53
N LYS A 128 -2.74 19.70 3.60
CA LYS A 128 -2.31 18.74 4.61
C LYS A 128 -2.90 17.35 4.38
N ASN A 129 -3.56 17.10 3.25
CA ASN A 129 -3.91 15.76 2.83
C ASN A 129 -2.67 15.08 2.24
N TYR A 130 -2.44 13.85 2.67
CA TYR A 130 -1.29 13.03 2.31
C TYR A 130 -1.70 11.58 2.04
N ARG A 131 -3.01 11.31 1.91
CA ARG A 131 -3.57 9.98 1.66
C ARG A 131 -3.76 9.78 0.17
N THR A 132 -3.64 8.52 -0.26
CA THR A 132 -3.99 8.13 -1.62
C THR A 132 -4.73 6.81 -1.65
N ASN A 133 -5.36 6.50 -2.77
CA ASN A 133 -5.82 5.15 -3.04
C ASN A 133 -4.69 4.35 -3.71
N VAL A 134 -4.60 3.06 -3.38
CA VAL A 134 -3.67 2.14 -4.00
C VAL A 134 -4.45 1.01 -4.65
N THR A 135 -4.20 0.76 -5.92
CA THR A 135 -4.85 -0.32 -6.66
C THR A 135 -3.83 -1.41 -7.00
N CYS A 136 -4.12 -2.64 -6.61
CA CYS A 136 -3.36 -3.82 -6.98
C CYS A 136 -4.15 -4.64 -8.00
N TYR A 137 -3.57 -4.83 -9.18
CA TYR A 137 -4.10 -5.68 -10.24
C TYR A 137 -3.42 -7.03 -10.20
N LYS A 138 -4.19 -8.09 -10.03
CA LYS A 138 -3.73 -9.46 -10.24
C LYS A 138 -3.95 -9.83 -11.70
N LEU A 139 -2.88 -10.21 -12.36
CA LEU A 139 -2.87 -10.47 -13.78
C LEU A 139 -2.88 -11.96 -14.09
N GLY A 140 -3.54 -12.32 -15.18
CA GLY A 140 -3.56 -13.66 -15.76
C GLY A 140 -2.25 -13.96 -16.48
N GLY A 141 -2.12 -15.22 -16.91
CA GLY A 141 -0.97 -15.66 -17.68
C GLY A 141 -0.82 -14.89 -18.99
N ARG A 142 0.43 -14.60 -19.38
CA ARG A 142 0.74 -13.96 -20.65
C ARG A 142 0.69 -14.99 -21.77
N PHE A 143 -0.16 -14.75 -22.77
CA PHE A 143 -0.17 -15.49 -24.03
C PHE A 143 0.37 -14.61 -25.15
N HIS A 144 1.05 -15.18 -26.14
CA HIS A 144 1.59 -14.41 -27.26
C HIS A 144 0.52 -13.73 -28.12
N ASP A 145 -0.68 -14.31 -28.15
CA ASP A 145 -1.77 -13.93 -29.07
C ASP A 145 -2.94 -13.22 -28.36
N LYS A 146 -2.84 -12.99 -27.04
CA LYS A 146 -3.88 -12.32 -26.27
C LYS A 146 -3.30 -11.26 -25.34
N PRO A 147 -3.93 -10.08 -25.24
CA PRO A 147 -3.55 -9.11 -24.23
C PRO A 147 -3.74 -9.70 -22.83
N GLN A 148 -2.92 -9.23 -21.89
CA GLN A 148 -2.91 -9.77 -20.54
C GLN A 148 -4.22 -9.47 -19.82
N GLU A 149 -4.84 -10.50 -19.25
CA GLU A 149 -6.14 -10.38 -18.62
C GLU A 149 -6.01 -9.95 -17.15
N ILE A 150 -6.91 -9.07 -16.69
CA ILE A 150 -6.98 -8.69 -15.27
C ILE A 150 -7.94 -9.65 -14.56
N LEU A 151 -7.41 -10.51 -13.69
CA LEU A 151 -8.20 -11.49 -12.95
C LEU A 151 -8.95 -10.85 -11.78
N THR A 152 -8.26 -9.99 -11.03
CA THR A 152 -8.81 -9.39 -9.81
C THR A 152 -8.17 -8.03 -9.59
N ARG A 153 -8.98 -7.07 -9.15
CA ARG A 153 -8.56 -5.73 -8.75
C ARG A 153 -8.85 -5.55 -7.27
N TYR A 154 -7.82 -5.20 -6.51
CA TYR A 154 -7.93 -4.78 -5.12
C TYR A 154 -7.69 -3.27 -5.06
N THR A 155 -8.66 -2.50 -4.59
CA THR A 155 -8.51 -1.06 -4.38
C THR A 155 -8.52 -0.77 -2.90
N PHE A 156 -7.39 -0.31 -2.37
CA PHE A 156 -7.24 0.12 -0.98
C PHE A 156 -7.46 1.63 -0.92
N HIS A 157 -8.38 2.06 -0.07
CA HIS A 157 -8.77 3.46 0.04
C HIS A 157 -8.09 4.16 1.22
N ASP A 158 -7.74 5.44 1.02
CA ASP A 158 -7.15 6.32 2.03
C ASP A 158 -5.90 5.72 2.71
N VAL A 159 -5.02 5.14 1.89
CA VAL A 159 -3.79 4.51 2.32
C VAL A 159 -2.84 5.54 2.92
N CYS A 160 -2.25 5.19 4.06
CA CYS A 160 -1.22 5.97 4.75
C CYS A 160 -0.03 5.07 5.07
N CYS A 161 1.19 5.57 4.88
CA CYS A 161 2.39 4.86 5.30
C CYS A 161 2.63 5.08 6.80
N ILE A 162 2.82 4.00 7.58
CA ILE A 162 3.01 4.06 9.04
C ILE A 162 4.42 3.69 9.48
N SER A 163 5.13 2.88 8.70
CA SER A 163 6.52 2.52 8.98
C SER A 163 7.25 2.09 7.72
N VAL A 164 8.56 2.29 7.75
CA VAL A 164 9.52 1.76 6.77
C VAL A 164 10.55 0.97 7.57
N SER A 165 11.00 -0.16 7.05
CA SER A 165 11.96 -1.04 7.71
C SER A 165 13.27 -0.31 8.02
N GLU A 166 14.04 -0.80 8.98
CA GLU A 166 15.41 -0.36 9.21
C GLU A 166 16.33 -0.92 8.11
N GLU A 167 17.45 -0.25 7.87
CA GLU A 167 18.48 -0.70 6.94
C GLU A 167 19.79 -0.84 7.69
N GLU A 168 20.47 -1.97 7.50
CA GLU A 168 21.78 -2.23 8.07
C GLU A 168 22.80 -2.31 6.95
N TYR A 169 23.79 -1.42 6.98
CA TYR A 169 24.93 -1.46 6.06
C TYR A 169 26.08 -2.21 6.71
N ASN A 170 26.59 -3.23 6.02
CA ASN A 170 27.81 -3.93 6.38
C ASN A 170 28.74 -4.02 5.16
N TYR A 171 30.02 -4.32 5.42
CA TYR A 171 31.05 -4.41 4.38
C TYR A 171 31.09 -5.78 3.67
N SER A 172 30.12 -6.65 3.92
CA SER A 172 30.09 -7.96 3.26
C SER A 172 29.69 -7.81 1.80
N PRO A 173 30.27 -8.60 0.88
CA PRO A 173 29.92 -8.52 -0.53
C PRO A 173 28.43 -8.84 -0.73
N THR A 174 27.69 -7.86 -1.24
CA THR A 174 26.26 -7.95 -1.48
C THR A 174 25.98 -8.79 -2.73
N THR A 175 25.28 -9.91 -2.58
CA THR A 175 24.91 -10.80 -3.71
C THR A 175 23.45 -10.63 -4.16
N THR A 176 22.65 -9.88 -3.41
CA THR A 176 21.22 -9.66 -3.66
C THR A 176 20.89 -8.17 -3.60
N ALA A 177 19.97 -7.71 -4.45
CA ALA A 177 19.53 -6.33 -4.37
C ALA A 177 18.87 -6.03 -3.02
N VAL A 178 19.07 -4.81 -2.51
CA VAL A 178 18.52 -4.38 -1.23
C VAL A 178 17.02 -4.16 -1.37
N LEU A 179 16.26 -4.75 -0.45
CA LEU A 179 14.81 -4.66 -0.38
C LEU A 179 14.40 -3.93 0.90
N ARG A 180 13.44 -3.02 0.79
CA ARG A 180 12.92 -2.20 1.89
C ARG A 180 11.44 -2.50 2.06
N GLU A 181 11.01 -2.89 3.25
CA GLU A 181 9.60 -3.10 3.57
C GLU A 181 8.99 -1.78 4.06
N ALA A 182 7.78 -1.46 3.60
CA ALA A 182 6.96 -0.43 4.20
C ALA A 182 5.58 -0.99 4.55
N ARG A 183 5.05 -0.50 5.68
CA ARG A 183 3.73 -0.89 6.18
C ARG A 183 2.77 0.27 6.03
N PHE A 184 1.55 -0.09 5.65
CA PHE A 184 0.49 0.84 5.33
C PHE A 184 -0.79 0.47 6.07
N VAL A 185 -1.52 1.49 6.47
CA VAL A 185 -2.90 1.37 6.96
C VAL A 185 -3.83 1.94 5.91
N TYR A 186 -5.04 1.42 5.84
CA TYR A 186 -6.06 1.82 4.89
C TYR A 186 -7.43 1.80 5.56
N ASN A 187 -8.40 2.49 4.98
CA ASN A 187 -9.72 2.66 5.57
C ASN A 187 -10.66 1.50 5.22
N TYR A 188 -10.74 1.16 3.94
CA TYR A 188 -11.48 0.00 3.45
C TYR A 188 -10.85 -0.51 2.15
N VAL A 189 -11.25 -1.73 1.76
CA VAL A 189 -10.81 -2.38 0.54
C VAL A 189 -12.02 -2.70 -0.33
N GLU A 190 -11.91 -2.40 -1.63
CA GLU A 190 -12.84 -2.86 -2.66
C GLU A 190 -12.17 -3.99 -3.45
N ILE A 191 -12.90 -5.09 -3.65
CA ILE A 191 -12.43 -6.23 -4.44
C ILE A 191 -13.36 -6.38 -5.62
N ASP A 192 -12.83 -6.21 -6.82
CA ASP A 192 -13.56 -6.43 -8.07
C ASP A 192 -12.93 -7.61 -8.83
N SER A 193 -13.72 -8.65 -9.07
CA SER A 193 -13.36 -9.74 -9.96
C SER A 193 -13.92 -9.42 -11.34
N SER A 194 -13.04 -9.14 -12.31
CA SER A 194 -13.51 -8.73 -13.63
C SER A 194 -14.30 -9.86 -14.30
N LYS A 195 -15.49 -9.53 -14.84
CA LYS A 195 -16.21 -10.37 -15.81
C LYS A 195 -15.71 -10.15 -17.25
N ASN A 196 -14.92 -9.09 -17.47
CA ASN A 196 -14.44 -8.67 -18.78
C ASN A 196 -12.90 -8.63 -18.77
N PRO A 197 -12.23 -9.65 -19.34
CA PRO A 197 -10.81 -9.87 -19.12
C PRO A 197 -9.89 -8.79 -19.71
N PHE A 198 -10.37 -7.92 -20.61
CA PHE A 198 -9.52 -7.02 -21.38
C PHE A 198 -9.68 -5.56 -20.96
N VAL A 199 -9.15 -5.20 -19.80
CA VAL A 199 -8.94 -3.79 -19.45
C VAL A 199 -7.49 -3.44 -19.76
N LYS A 200 -7.27 -2.52 -20.71
CA LYS A 200 -5.96 -1.92 -20.92
C LYS A 200 -5.59 -1.15 -19.65
N ILE A 201 -4.55 -1.59 -18.97
CA ILE A 201 -3.87 -0.79 -17.94
C ILE A 201 -3.27 0.39 -18.71
N ALA A 202 -3.83 1.58 -18.49
CA ALA A 202 -3.58 2.79 -19.28
C ALA A 202 -2.52 3.67 -18.64
#